data_AF-A0A7G6KN33-F1
#
_entry.id   AF-A0A7G6KN33-F1
#
_cell.length_a   1.000
_cell.length_b   1.000
_cell.length_c   1.000
_cell.angle_alpha   90.00
_cell.angle_beta   90.00
_cell.angle_gamma   90.00
#
_symmetry.space_group_name_H-M   'P 1'
#
loop_
_entity.id
_entity.type
_entity.pdbx_description
1 polymer ?
#
loop_
_entity_poly.entity_id
_entity_poly.type
_entity_poly.pdbx_seq_one_letter_code
_entity_poly.pdbx_strand_id
1 'polypeptide(L)' 'MRILYLLFAAVMILFLQAVPAKGSYYSTLQCRNNHGHCRRLCFHRERWIGNCNGGHQHCCK' A
#
# COMPACT_ATOMS: atom_id res chain seq x y z
N MET A 1 15.19 30.61 14.38
CA MET A 1 14.64 30.80 13.01
C MET A 1 14.76 29.59 12.08
N ARG A 2 15.84 28.80 12.14
CA ARG A 2 16.03 27.63 11.23
C ARG A 2 15.37 26.33 11.73
N ILE A 3 15.28 26.16 13.05
CA ILE A 3 14.72 24.97 13.72
C ILE A 3 13.22 24.79 13.50
N LEU A 4 12.45 25.89 13.47
CA LEU A 4 11.02 25.84 13.20
C LEU A 4 10.74 25.32 11.78
N TYR A 5 11.59 25.68 10.83
CA TYR A 5 11.51 25.20 9.44
C TYR A 5 11.79 23.70 9.33
N LEU A 6 12.78 23.19 10.08
CA LEU A 6 13.09 21.77 10.13
C LEU A 6 11.95 20.94 10.76
N LEU A 7 11.35 21.45 11.84
CA LEU A 7 10.18 20.83 12.46
C LEU A 7 9.00 20.79 11.50
N PHE A 8 8.73 21.89 10.80
CA PHE A 8 7.64 21.96 9.83
C PHE A 8 7.86 21.00 8.65
N ALA A 9 9.09 20.92 8.13
CA ALA A 9 9.45 19.97 7.07
C ALA A 9 9.29 18.51 7.53
N ALA A 10 9.72 18.18 8.76
CA ALA A 10 9.57 16.84 9.31
C ALA A 10 8.09 16.44 9.46
N VAL A 11 7.25 17.35 9.95
CA VAL A 11 5.79 17.14 10.06
C VAL A 11 5.18 16.91 8.67
N MET A 12 5.51 17.76 7.69
CA MET A 12 5.00 17.61 6.32
C MET A 12 5.40 16.29 5.66
N ILE A 13 6.66 15.84 5.88
CA ILE A 13 7.13 14.54 5.37
C ILE A 13 6.35 13.41 6.02
N LEU A 14 6.12 13.44 7.35
CA LEU A 14 5.33 12.43 8.07
C LEU A 14 3.88 12.38 7.56
N PHE A 15 3.25 13.52 7.31
CA PHE A 15 1.91 13.60 6.74
C PHE A 15 1.84 13.03 5.31
N LEU A 16 2.88 13.21 4.49
CA LEU A 16 2.93 12.62 3.15
C LEU A 16 2.97 11.09 3.16
N GLN A 17 3.63 10.47 4.15
CA GLN A 17 3.69 8.99 4.25
C GLN A 17 2.39 8.38 4.80
N ALA A 18 1.60 9.18 5.51
CA ALA A 18 0.30 8.76 6.04
C ALA A 18 -0.79 8.63 4.97
N VAL A 19 -0.55 9.16 3.76
CA VAL A 19 -1.39 8.85 2.60
C VAL A 19 -0.92 7.50 2.07
N PRO A 20 -1.66 6.40 2.30
CA PRO A 20 -1.26 5.10 1.77
C PRO A 20 -1.19 5.27 0.26
N ALA A 21 -0.01 5.01 -0.31
CA ALA A 21 0.14 4.91 -1.75
C ALA A 21 -0.99 4.00 -2.25
N LYS A 22 -1.92 4.57 -3.01
CA LYS A 22 -3.03 3.82 -3.60
C LYS A 22 -2.38 2.78 -4.52
N GLY A 23 -2.24 1.55 -4.02
CA GLY A 23 -1.40 0.53 -4.63
C GLY A 23 -0.14 0.18 -3.83
N SER A 24 -0.20 0.16 -2.50
CA SER A 24 0.82 -0.48 -1.67
C SER A 24 1.17 -1.83 -2.28
N TYR A 25 2.41 -1.99 -2.71
CA TYR A 25 2.95 -3.22 -3.26
C TYR A 25 2.93 -4.27 -2.16
N TYR A 26 1.79 -4.94 -2.01
CA TYR A 26 1.65 -6.08 -1.14
C TYR A 26 2.59 -7.15 -1.68
N SER A 27 3.67 -7.43 -0.95
CA SER A 27 4.49 -8.59 -1.26
C SER A 27 3.57 -9.81 -1.32
N THR A 28 3.80 -10.70 -2.28
CA THR A 28 3.02 -11.94 -2.47
C THR A 28 2.87 -12.72 -1.16
N LEU A 29 3.91 -12.64 -0.30
CA LEU A 29 3.90 -13.18 1.05
C LEU A 29 2.89 -12.49 1.99
N GLN A 30 2.83 -11.16 2.01
CA GLN A 30 1.85 -10.41 2.83
C GLN A 30 0.42 -10.68 2.38
N CYS A 31 0.17 -10.80 1.08
CA CYS A 31 -1.16 -11.12 0.55
C CYS A 31 -1.61 -12.50 1.07
N ARG A 32 -0.73 -13.50 0.95
CA ARG A 32 -0.97 -14.85 1.43
C ARG A 32 -1.14 -14.91 2.95
N ASN A 33 -0.35 -14.15 3.70
CA ASN A 33 -0.46 -14.05 5.15
C ASN A 33 -1.80 -13.43 5.59
N ASN A 34 -2.37 -12.53 4.78
CA ASN A 34 -3.70 -11.96 5.00
C ASN A 34 -4.86 -12.85 4.52
N HIS A 35 -4.60 -14.12 4.18
CA HIS A 35 -5.56 -15.06 3.60
C HIS A 35 -6.12 -14.60 2.24
N GLY A 36 -5.37 -13.73 1.55
CA GLY A 36 -5.69 -13.29 0.19
C GLY A 36 -4.96 -14.12 -0.87
N HIS A 37 -5.44 -14.01 -2.11
CA HIS A 37 -4.87 -14.67 -3.28
C HIS A 37 -4.37 -13.64 -4.30
N CYS A 38 -3.16 -13.86 -4.81
CA CYS A 38 -2.64 -13.07 -5.92
C CYS A 38 -3.21 -13.59 -7.25
N ARG A 39 -3.97 -12.76 -7.97
CA ARG A 39 -4.58 -13.06 -9.27
C ARG A 39 -4.51 -11.85 -10.19
N ARG A 40 -4.53 -12.04 -11.51
CA ARG A 40 -4.58 -10.91 -12.45
C ARG A 40 -5.89 -10.11 -12.38
N LEU A 41 -6.99 -10.76 -12.00
CA LEU A 41 -8.31 -10.16 -11.80
C LEU A 41 -8.95 -10.84 -10.59
N CYS A 42 -9.54 -10.05 -9.69
CA CYS A 42 -10.32 -10.57 -8.58
C CYS A 42 -11.70 -11.02 -9.07
N PHE A 43 -12.25 -12.06 -8.46
CA PHE A 43 -13.63 -12.44 -8.75
C PHE A 43 -14.60 -11.37 -8.27
N HIS A 44 -15.81 -11.35 -8.83
CA HIS A 44 -16.83 -10.36 -8.47
C HIS A 44 -17.26 -10.42 -6.99
N ARG A 45 -17.03 -11.55 -6.32
CA ARG A 45 -17.26 -11.72 -4.87
C ARG A 45 -16.04 -11.43 -4.00
N GLU A 46 -14.86 -11.25 -4.60
CA GLU A 46 -13.63 -10.94 -3.89
C GLU A 46 -13.39 -9.42 -3.88
N ARG A 47 -12.87 -8.91 -2.78
CA ARG A 47 -12.48 -7.51 -2.62
C ARG A 47 -11.02 -7.34 -3.01
N TRP A 48 -10.76 -6.30 -3.81
CA TRP A 48 -9.40 -5.86 -4.11
C TRP A 48 -8.80 -5.21 -2.87
N ILE A 49 -7.72 -5.80 -2.34
CA ILE A 49 -7.05 -5.34 -1.11
C ILE A 49 -5.62 -4.83 -1.35
N GLY A 50 -5.07 -5.04 -2.55
CA GLY A 50 -3.73 -4.57 -2.88
C GLY A 50 -3.20 -5.17 -4.18
N ASN A 51 -1.90 -5.02 -4.45
CA ASN A 51 -1.26 -5.56 -5.64
C ASN A 51 -0.11 -6.50 -5.26
N CYS A 52 0.04 -7.61 -5.98
CA CYS A 52 1.13 -8.59 -5.86
C CYS A 52 2.13 -8.49 -7.03
N ASN A 53 3.29 -9.15 -6.89
CA ASN A 53 4.34 -9.23 -7.93
C ASN A 53 4.65 -7.88 -8.59
N GLY A 54 4.92 -6.84 -7.80
CA GLY A 54 5.30 -5.54 -8.35
C GLY A 54 4.21 -4.85 -9.17
N GLY A 55 2.93 -5.19 -8.97
CA GLY A 55 1.81 -4.55 -9.67
C GLY A 55 1.22 -5.37 -10.82
N HIS A 56 1.83 -6.50 -11.20
CA HIS A 56 1.32 -7.34 -12.28
C HIS A 56 0.11 -8.20 -11.91
N GLN A 57 -0.16 -8.32 -10.61
CA GLN A 57 -1.31 -9.06 -10.09
C GLN A 57 -1.96 -8.26 -8.97
N HIS A 58 -3.23 -8.55 -8.71
CA HIS A 58 -4.03 -8.03 -7.62
C HIS A 58 -4.09 -9.04 -6.48
N CYS A 59 -4.02 -8.55 -5.25
CA CYS A 59 -4.34 -9.31 -4.06
C CYS A 59 -5.85 -9.23 -3.82
N CYS A 60 -6.51 -10.38 -3.84
CA CYS A 60 -7.96 -10.54 -3.77
C CYS A 60 -8.32 -11.32 -2.50
N LYS A 61 -9.34 -10.88 -1.76
CA LYS A 61 -9.83 -11.52 -0.53
C LYS A 61 -11.34 -11.43 -0.41
#